data_AF-A0A3D1INJ8-F1
#
_entry.id   AF-A0A3D1INJ8-F1
#
_cell.length_a   1.000
_cell.length_b   1.000
_cell.length_c   1.000
_cell.angle_alpha   90.00
_cell.angle_beta   90.00
_cell.angle_gamma   90.00
#
_symmetry.space_group_name_H-M   'P 1'
#
loop_
_entity.id
_entity.type
_entity.pdbx_description
1 polymer ?
#
loop_
_entity_poly.entity_id
_entity_poly.type
_entity_poly.pdbx_seq_one_letter_code
_entity_poly.pdbx_strand_id
1 'polypeptide(L)' 'MPLFSYIAIDKEGKQKEGTLEVGSQNEAISRIKEMGFYPTQVAEVKDTPEEAKKRKAQ' A
#
# COMPACT_ATOMS: atom_id res chain seq x y z
N MET A 1 -10.81 2.05 -10.36
CA MET A 1 -9.57 2.84 -10.51
C MET A 1 -8.39 1.89 -10.30
N PRO A 2 -7.14 2.21 -10.70
CA PRO A 2 -6.03 1.29 -10.46
C PRO A 2 -5.81 1.09 -8.96
N LEU A 3 -5.59 -0.17 -8.57
CA LEU A 3 -5.33 -0.53 -7.19
C LEU A 3 -3.81 -0.51 -6.98
N PHE A 4 -3.35 0.14 -5.93
CA PHE A 4 -1.94 0.17 -5.55
C PHE A 4 -1.77 -0.51 -4.20
N SER A 5 -0.90 -1.51 -4.13
CA SER A 5 -0.45 -2.08 -2.87
C SER A 5 0.67 -1.20 -2.33
N TYR A 6 0.59 -0.88 -1.05
CA TYR A 6 1.62 -0.11 -0.38
C TYR A 6 2.08 -0.81 0.88
N ILE A 7 3.37 -0.62 1.18
CA ILE A 7 4.00 -0.92 2.44
C ILE A 7 4.47 0.40 3.00
N ALA A 8 4.06 0.69 4.22
CA ALA A 8 4.46 1.85 4.96
C ALA A 8 4.98 1.46 6.34
N ILE A 9 5.74 2.35 6.96
CA ILE A 9 6.24 2.22 8.32
C ILE A 9 5.53 3.27 9.17
N ASP A 10 4.90 2.87 10.28
CA ASP A 10 4.40 3.83 11.27
C ASP A 10 5.56 4.49 12.03
N LYS A 11 5.28 5.59 12.75
CA LYS A 11 6.28 6.26 13.63
C LYS A 11 6.95 5.30 14.62
N GLU A 12 6.29 4.22 15.01
CA GLU A 12 6.86 3.17 15.86
C GLU A 12 7.85 2.24 15.13
N GLY A 13 8.07 2.38 13.82
CA GLY A 13 8.89 1.47 13.02
C GLY A 13 8.16 0.20 12.56
N LYS A 14 6.84 0.09 12.83
CA LYS A 14 6.04 -1.08 12.44
C LYS A 14 5.63 -1.00 10.98
N GLN A 15 5.92 -2.06 10.24
CA GLN A 15 5.45 -2.23 8.87
C GLN A 15 3.94 -2.43 8.83
N LYS A 16 3.28 -1.65 7.97
CA LYS A 16 1.87 -1.71 7.65
C LYS A 16 1.73 -1.83 6.15
N GLU A 17 1.11 -2.91 5.72
CA GLU A 17 0.74 -3.13 4.33
C GLU A 17 -0.76 -2.86 4.14
N GLY A 18 -1.11 -2.36 2.97
CA GLY A 18 -2.49 -2.12 2.59
C GLY A 18 -2.62 -1.92 1.08
N THR A 19 -3.86 -1.88 0.61
CA THR A 19 -4.18 -1.52 -0.76
C THR A 19 -4.93 -0.20 -0.78
N LEU A 20 -4.59 0.66 -1.72
CA LEU A 20 -5.17 1.98 -1.94
C LEU A 20 -5.63 2.05 -3.40
N GLU A 21 -6.89 2.42 -3.61
CA GLU A 21 -7.40 2.73 -4.95
C GLU A 21 -7.18 4.21 -5.21
N VAL A 22 -6.25 4.54 -6.12
CA VAL A 22 -5.85 5.93 -6.42
C VAL A 22 -5.61 6.10 -7.91
N GLY A 23 -5.54 7.34 -8.38
CA GLY A 23 -5.25 7.62 -9.78
C GLY A 23 -3.80 7.33 -10.19
N SER A 24 -2.86 7.26 -9.23
CA SER A 24 -1.42 7.11 -9.50
C SER A 24 -0.60 6.76 -8.24
N GLN A 25 0.58 6.16 -8.44
CA GLN A 25 1.55 5.87 -7.37
C GLN A 25 1.85 7.10 -6.49
N ASN A 26 2.00 8.28 -7.10
CA ASN A 26 2.32 9.53 -6.38
C ASN A 26 1.18 9.97 -5.43
N GLU A 27 -0.06 9.67 -5.82
CA GLU A 27 -1.26 9.96 -5.04
C GLU A 27 -1.35 8.99 -3.84
N ALA A 28 -1.06 7.70 -4.04
CA ALA A 28 -0.90 6.74 -2.94
C ALA A 28 0.17 7.17 -1.94
N ILE A 29 1.37 7.55 -2.42
CA ILE A 29 2.47 8.03 -1.56
C ILE A 29 2.02 9.23 -0.72
N SER A 30 1.35 10.19 -1.36
CA SER A 30 0.86 11.40 -0.67
C SER A 30 -0.15 11.03 0.41
N ARG A 31 -1.12 10.17 0.10
CA ARG A 31 -2.11 9.67 1.07
C ARG A 31 -1.48 8.99 2.27
N ILE A 32 -0.49 8.14 2.05
CA ILE A 32 0.20 7.39 3.10
C ILE A 32 0.96 8.35 4.02
N LYS A 33 1.68 9.33 3.43
CA LYS A 33 2.40 10.37 4.19
C LYS A 33 1.45 11.27 4.99
N GLU A 34 0.33 11.66 4.41
CA GLU A 34 -0.70 12.47 5.10
C GLU A 34 -1.32 11.73 6.29
N MET A 35 -1.42 10.40 6.23
CA MET A 35 -1.84 9.58 7.36
C MET A 35 -0.77 9.48 8.47
N GLY A 36 0.43 10.03 8.26
CA GLY A 36 1.54 9.94 9.21
C GLY A 36 2.33 8.64 9.10
N PHE A 37 2.08 7.84 8.06
CA PHE A 37 2.88 6.66 7.74
C PHE A 37 3.98 7.00 6.74
N TYR A 38 5.10 6.30 6.81
CA TYR A 38 6.22 6.46 5.89
C TYR A 38 6.14 5.41 4.78
N PRO A 39 5.74 5.76 3.54
CA PRO A 39 5.71 4.79 2.45
C PRO A 39 7.13 4.31 2.15
N THR A 40 7.36 3.00 2.27
CA THR A 40 8.62 2.35 1.94
C THR A 40 8.57 1.64 0.60
N GLN A 41 7.39 1.14 0.22
CA GLN A 41 7.16 0.52 -1.08
C GLN A 41 5.74 0.82 -1.56
N VAL A 42 5.57 1.20 -2.82
CA VAL A 42 4.25 1.37 -3.44
C VAL A 42 4.33 0.72 -4.82
N ALA A 43 3.40 -0.18 -5.12
CA ALA A 43 3.35 -0.95 -6.35
C ALA A 43 1.92 -1.00 -6.90
N GLU A 44 1.77 -0.83 -8.21
CA GLU A 44 0.48 -0.99 -8.88
C GLU A 44 0.11 -2.47 -8.92
N VAL A 45 -1.05 -2.83 -8.37
CA VAL A 45 -1.65 -4.14 -8.50
C VAL A 45 -2.36 -4.18 -9.84
N LYS A 46 -1.61 -4.55 -10.88
CA LYS A 46 -2.18 -4.97 -12.17
C LYS A 46 -2.74 -6.37 -11.98
N ASP A 47 -4.04 -6.46 -11.69
CA ASP A 47 -4.89 -7.66 -11.75
C ASP A 47 -4.15 -9.02 -11.79
N THR A 48 -3.65 -9.45 -10.63
CA THR A 48 -3.73 -10.88 -10.29
C THR A 48 -4.27 -10.99 -8.85
N PRO A 49 -5.55 -11.37 -8.67
CA PRO A 49 -6.18 -11.52 -7.36
C PRO A 49 -5.59 -12.66 -6.49
N GLU A 50 -4.47 -13.27 -6.90
CA GLU A 50 -3.80 -14.36 -6.18
C GLU A 50 -2.89 -13.89 -5.04
N GLU A 51 -2.24 -12.72 -5.12
CA GLU A 51 -1.26 -12.33 -4.09
C GLU A 51 -1.88 -11.62 -2.88
N ALA A 52 -2.97 -10.88 -3.04
CA ALA A 52 -3.64 -10.19 -1.92
C ALA A 52 -4.33 -11.16 -0.95
N LYS A 53 -4.69 -12.37 -1.39
CA LYS A 53 -5.32 -13.41 -0.54
C LYS A 53 -4.34 -14.22 0.31
N LYS A 54 -3.03 -14.23 -0.01
CA LYS A 54 -2.06 -15.06 0.72
C LYS A 54 -1.54 -14.44 2.02
N ARG A 55 -1.64 -13.11 2.22
CA ARG A 55 -1.12 -12.45 3.43
C ARG A 55 -2.08 -12.37 4.62
N LYS A 56 -3.35 -12.77 4.48
CA LYS A 56 -4.32 -12.84 5.61
C LYS A 56 -4.56 -14.25 6.16
N ALA A 57 -3.82 -15.26 5.72
CA ALA A 57 -4.12 -16.67 6.05
C ALA A 57 -2.91 -17.53 6.48
N GLN A 58 -1.81 -16.95 6.97
CA GLN A 58 -0.72 -17.72 7.56
C GLN A 58 -0.32 -17.20 8.93
#